data_AF-A0A836FTN3-F1
#
_entry.id   AF-A0A836FTN3-F1
#
_cell.length_a   1.000
_cell.length_b   1.000
_cell.length_c   1.000
_cell.angle_alpha   90.00
_cell.angle_beta   90.00
_cell.angle_gamma   90.00
#
_symmetry.space_group_name_H-M   'P 1'
#
loop_
_entity.id
_entity.type
_entity.pdbx_description
1 polymer ?
#
loop_
_entity_poly.entity_id
_entity_poly.type
_entity_poly.pdbx_seq_one_letter_code
_entity_poly.pdbx_strand_id
1 'polypeptide(L)'
;MWTGSRPCLAAVRRTTALCQKKQTAAGYMASAGKVGSEEKWAQAAMEYIHEKNHVNDARKRQQDVDQERSIANAYDRYSAVAEAKFDERLSRLIARMSEALEEMRKLGLKGALEEAVLLNSEQPPGHYRRPSLTPPLLGYEPGFGLDVPQLRGQQAEYPPLRRPTDWLEFGEGGSDDFPYVDAHKIEDLAAKHERQLEEQHGVLREAAPLTGVEGEGWEAYVALHRKALARQHLIMDLHNDPELRNKYDTDEAFRAAEWKRRGMGTLDIEAPLERDVELHYAQVPAYEAFRSQ
;
A
#
# COMPACT_ATOMS: atom_id res chain seq x y z
N MET A 1 -16.79 8.07 -92.85
CA MET A 1 -17.63 6.86 -93.04
C MET A 1 -18.15 6.42 -91.69
N TRP A 2 -19.48 6.45 -91.53
CA TRP A 2 -20.19 5.82 -90.42
C TRP A 2 -20.62 4.42 -90.86
N THR A 3 -20.46 3.42 -90.00
CA THR A 3 -21.25 2.17 -89.83
C THR A 3 -20.51 1.32 -88.80
N GLY A 4 -21.09 0.70 -87.79
CA GLY A 4 -22.47 0.53 -87.38
C GLY A 4 -22.50 -0.25 -86.06
N SER A 5 -23.53 -0.02 -85.27
CA SER A 5 -23.78 -0.55 -83.93
C SER A 5 -24.07 -2.06 -83.92
N ARG A 6 -23.71 -2.76 -82.82
CA ARG A 6 -24.67 -3.49 -81.96
C ARG A 6 -24.03 -4.03 -80.67
N PRO A 7 -24.79 -4.13 -79.57
CA PRO A 7 -24.31 -4.46 -78.23
C PRO A 7 -24.42 -5.96 -77.93
N CYS A 8 -23.56 -6.47 -77.04
CA CYS A 8 -23.77 -7.78 -76.41
C CYS A 8 -23.39 -7.73 -74.93
N LEU A 9 -24.38 -8.01 -74.09
CA LEU A 9 -24.29 -8.26 -72.66
C LEU A 9 -23.34 -9.43 -72.38
N ALA A 10 -22.42 -9.28 -71.42
CA ALA A 10 -21.76 -10.41 -70.78
C ALA A 10 -21.39 -10.07 -69.31
N ALA A 11 -22.27 -10.52 -68.43
CA ALA A 11 -22.08 -10.95 -67.05
C ALA A 11 -20.92 -10.34 -66.23
N VAL A 12 -21.30 -9.49 -65.26
CA VAL A 12 -20.55 -9.27 -64.02
C VAL A 12 -20.42 -10.61 -63.30
N ARG A 13 -19.27 -11.29 -63.45
CA ARG A 13 -18.91 -12.42 -62.59
C ARG A 13 -18.55 -11.87 -61.22
N ARG A 14 -19.48 -12.01 -60.26
CA ARG A 14 -19.17 -11.99 -58.83
C ARG A 14 -18.19 -13.13 -58.54
N THR A 15 -16.91 -12.82 -58.44
CA THR A 15 -15.94 -13.70 -57.79
C THR A 15 -16.23 -13.65 -56.29
N THR A 16 -17.01 -14.59 -55.81
CA THR A 16 -17.02 -14.99 -54.40
C THR A 16 -15.62 -15.46 -54.06
N ALA A 17 -14.85 -14.60 -53.38
CA ALA A 17 -13.61 -15.00 -52.73
C ALA A 17 -13.99 -15.96 -51.60
N LEU A 18 -13.95 -17.26 -51.91
CA LEU A 18 -13.90 -18.32 -50.91
C LEU A 18 -12.62 -18.10 -50.11
N CYS A 19 -12.74 -17.38 -48.98
CA CYS A 19 -11.77 -17.42 -47.90
C CYS A 19 -11.71 -18.87 -47.40
N GLN A 20 -10.93 -19.72 -48.08
CA GLN A 20 -10.43 -20.94 -47.48
C GLN A 20 -9.67 -20.50 -46.24
N LYS A 21 -10.29 -20.71 -45.07
CA LYS A 21 -9.64 -20.68 -43.78
C LYS A 21 -8.46 -21.65 -43.93
N LYS A 22 -7.26 -21.15 -44.19
CA LYS A 22 -6.04 -21.93 -44.00
C LYS A 22 -6.13 -22.38 -42.56
N GLN A 23 -6.43 -23.65 -42.34
CA GLN A 23 -6.19 -24.30 -41.07
C GLN A 23 -4.68 -24.18 -40.86
N THR A 24 -4.28 -23.11 -40.17
CA THR A 24 -2.91 -22.98 -39.69
C THR A 24 -2.65 -24.18 -38.81
N ALA A 25 -1.46 -24.76 -38.90
CA ALA A 25 -1.05 -25.90 -38.06
C ALA A 25 -1.26 -25.65 -36.55
N ALA A 26 -1.41 -24.37 -36.15
CA ALA A 26 -1.86 -23.94 -34.83
C ALA A 26 -3.22 -24.53 -34.41
N GLY A 27 -4.20 -24.60 -35.32
CA GLY A 27 -5.52 -25.16 -35.03
C GLY A 27 -5.52 -26.68 -34.84
N TYR A 28 -4.58 -27.39 -35.49
CA TYR A 28 -4.44 -28.85 -35.37
C TYR A 28 -3.62 -29.27 -34.14
N MET A 29 -2.74 -28.40 -33.65
CA MET A 29 -1.96 -28.62 -32.42
C MET A 29 -2.81 -28.39 -31.15
N ALA A 30 -3.78 -27.47 -31.19
CA ALA A 30 -4.69 -27.22 -30.06
C ALA A 30 -5.61 -28.43 -29.75
N SER A 31 -5.97 -29.24 -30.75
CA SER A 31 -6.79 -30.45 -30.56
C SER A 31 -6.02 -31.68 -30.08
N ALA A 32 -4.70 -31.61 -29.95
CA ALA A 32 -3.83 -32.76 -29.65
C ALA A 32 -3.25 -32.77 -28.22
N GLY A 33 -3.79 -31.96 -27.29
CA GLY A 33 -3.34 -31.92 -25.90
C GLY A 33 -1.89 -31.41 -25.72
N LYS A 34 -1.31 -30.77 -26.74
CA LYS A 34 -0.04 -30.08 -26.62
C LYS A 34 -0.28 -28.68 -26.08
N VAL A 35 0.02 -28.51 -24.79
CA VAL A 35 0.05 -27.24 -24.07
C VAL A 35 0.64 -26.15 -24.97
N GLY A 36 -0.15 -25.12 -25.26
CA GLY A 36 0.22 -24.04 -26.18
C GLY A 36 1.48 -23.30 -25.72
N SER A 37 2.17 -22.58 -26.62
CA SER A 37 3.35 -21.78 -26.23
C SER A 37 3.03 -20.74 -25.14
N GLU A 38 1.80 -20.23 -25.11
CA GLU A 38 1.32 -19.27 -24.11
C GLU A 38 1.10 -19.91 -22.73
N GLU A 39 0.53 -21.11 -22.67
CA GLU A 39 0.33 -21.83 -21.41
C GLU A 39 1.66 -22.21 -20.75
N LYS A 40 2.70 -22.52 -21.56
CA LYS A 40 4.06 -22.72 -21.03
C LYS A 40 4.66 -21.44 -20.45
N TRP A 41 4.38 -20.29 -21.07
CA TRP A 41 4.81 -19.00 -20.56
C TRP A 41 4.06 -18.64 -19.26
N ALA A 42 2.75 -18.88 -19.21
CA ALA A 42 1.96 -18.71 -18.01
C ALA A 42 2.45 -19.62 -16.87
N GLN A 43 2.77 -20.90 -17.16
CA GLN A 43 3.36 -21.80 -16.18
C GLN A 43 4.69 -21.26 -15.65
N ALA A 44 5.57 -20.77 -16.53
CA ALA A 44 6.84 -20.17 -16.11
C ALA A 44 6.63 -18.90 -15.26
N ALA A 45 5.61 -18.10 -15.56
CA ALA A 45 5.23 -16.95 -14.75
C ALA A 45 4.70 -17.37 -13.37
N MET A 46 3.92 -18.45 -13.28
CA MET A 46 3.47 -19.00 -11.99
C MET A 46 4.64 -19.50 -11.13
N GLU A 47 5.62 -20.17 -11.74
CA GLU A 47 6.86 -20.57 -11.05
C GLU A 47 7.67 -19.36 -10.56
N TYR A 48 7.63 -18.24 -11.28
CA TYR A 48 8.29 -16.99 -10.87
C TYR A 48 7.55 -16.28 -9.74
N ILE A 49 6.22 -16.32 -9.72
CA ILE A 49 5.38 -15.75 -8.65
C ILE A 49 5.54 -16.52 -7.34
N HIS A 50 5.76 -17.84 -7.43
CA HIS A 50 5.87 -18.69 -6.25
C HIS A 50 7.18 -18.45 -5.47
N GLU A 51 7.07 -17.81 -4.32
CA GLU A 51 8.18 -17.68 -3.36
C GLU A 51 8.46 -19.01 -2.65
N LYS A 52 9.72 -19.43 -2.63
CA LYS A 52 10.14 -20.71 -2.03
C LYS A 52 10.89 -20.44 -0.73
N ASN A 53 10.44 -21.08 0.36
CA ASN A 53 11.19 -21.09 1.61
C ASN A 53 12.43 -21.97 1.46
N HIS A 54 13.59 -21.36 1.50
CA HIS A 54 14.87 -22.04 1.30
C HIS A 54 15.62 -22.24 2.62
N VAL A 55 16.51 -23.23 2.63
CA VAL A 55 17.40 -23.49 3.77
C VAL A 55 18.53 -22.47 3.82
N ASN A 56 19.15 -22.33 4.99
CA ASN A 56 20.38 -21.55 5.17
C ASN A 56 21.47 -22.03 4.19
N ASP A 57 22.26 -21.10 3.64
CA ASP A 57 23.33 -21.42 2.70
C ASP A 57 24.44 -22.26 3.39
N ALA A 58 24.69 -23.46 2.86
CA ALA A 58 25.71 -24.38 3.36
C ALA A 58 27.15 -23.84 3.29
N ARG A 59 27.38 -22.76 2.55
CA ARG A 59 28.68 -22.07 2.49
C ARG A 59 28.93 -21.14 3.68
N LYS A 60 27.89 -20.77 4.44
CA LYS A 60 28.04 -19.95 5.64
C LYS A 60 28.90 -20.68 6.68
N ARG A 61 29.76 -19.92 7.34
CA ARG A 61 30.58 -20.37 8.46
C ARG A 61 30.25 -19.57 9.70
N GLN A 62 30.55 -20.15 10.86
CA GLN A 62 30.25 -19.52 12.14
C GLN A 62 30.87 -18.13 12.25
N GLN A 63 32.13 -17.97 11.82
CA GLN A 63 32.84 -16.70 11.85
C GLN A 63 32.16 -15.61 11.01
N ASP A 64 31.69 -15.93 9.80
CA ASP A 64 31.05 -14.96 8.91
C ASP A 64 29.70 -14.52 9.49
N VAL A 65 28.92 -15.48 10.02
CA VAL A 65 27.62 -15.21 10.66
C VAL A 65 27.78 -14.32 11.90
N ASP A 66 28.79 -14.59 12.73
CA ASP A 66 29.06 -13.78 13.92
C ASP A 66 29.58 -12.38 13.56
N GLN A 67 30.37 -12.27 12.49
CA GLN A 67 30.77 -10.97 11.96
C GLN A 67 29.57 -10.16 11.44
N GLU A 68 28.64 -10.79 10.71
CA GLU A 68 27.41 -10.16 10.24
C GLU A 68 26.56 -9.65 11.40
N ARG A 69 26.39 -10.46 12.47
CA ARG A 69 25.72 -10.03 13.71
C ARG A 69 26.40 -8.84 14.35
N SER A 70 27.73 -8.84 14.40
CA SER A 70 28.52 -7.73 14.95
C SER A 70 28.32 -6.43 14.14
N ILE A 71 28.28 -6.54 12.81
CA ILE A 71 28.04 -5.41 11.91
C ILE A 71 26.62 -4.87 12.07
N ALA A 72 25.60 -5.74 12.14
CA ALA A 72 24.22 -5.33 12.39
C ALA A 72 24.10 -4.55 13.71
N ASN A 73 24.66 -5.09 14.80
CA ASN A 73 24.71 -4.41 16.09
C ASN A 73 25.48 -3.08 16.04
N ALA A 74 26.51 -2.97 15.20
CA ALA A 74 27.22 -1.71 14.99
C ALA A 74 26.36 -0.67 14.25
N TYR A 75 25.58 -1.12 13.27
CA TYR A 75 24.68 -0.27 12.51
C TYR A 75 23.52 0.24 13.38
N ASP A 76 22.88 -0.61 14.17
CA ASP A 76 21.77 -0.21 15.04
C ASP A 76 22.21 0.82 16.09
N ARG A 77 23.44 0.68 16.61
CA ARG A 77 24.03 1.70 17.50
C ARG A 77 24.22 3.04 16.81
N TYR A 78 24.59 3.00 15.53
CA TYR A 78 24.79 4.21 14.75
C TYR A 78 23.45 4.88 14.42
N SER A 79 22.41 4.10 14.04
CA SER A 79 21.09 4.62 13.70
C SER A 79 20.32 5.13 14.92
N ALA A 80 20.43 4.48 16.08
CA ALA A 80 19.73 4.84 17.31
C ALA A 80 19.93 6.31 17.72
N VAL A 81 21.13 6.87 17.49
CA VAL A 81 21.41 8.29 17.78
C VAL A 81 20.64 9.22 16.84
N ALA A 82 20.51 8.84 15.57
CA ALA A 82 19.76 9.60 14.58
C ALA A 82 18.26 9.51 14.83
N GLU A 83 17.76 8.32 15.14
CA GLU A 83 16.35 8.04 15.47
C GLU A 83 15.91 8.82 16.71
N ALA A 84 16.65 8.74 17.82
CA ALA A 84 16.32 9.48 19.05
C ALA A 84 16.27 11.01 18.82
N LYS A 85 17.19 11.55 18.01
CA LYS A 85 17.19 12.99 17.65
C LYS A 85 16.03 13.34 16.73
N PHE A 86 15.62 12.42 15.85
CA PHE A 86 14.48 12.61 14.98
C PHE A 86 13.18 12.63 15.78
N ASP A 87 12.99 11.68 16.69
CA ASP A 87 11.82 11.58 17.55
C ASP A 87 11.67 12.79 18.47
N GLU A 88 12.78 13.25 19.06
CA GLU A 88 12.78 14.47 19.87
C GLU A 88 12.40 15.69 19.03
N ARG A 89 12.95 15.81 17.82
CA ARG A 89 12.64 16.93 16.91
C ARG A 89 11.18 16.92 16.49
N LEU A 90 10.65 15.75 16.15
CA LEU A 90 9.24 15.57 15.77
C LEU A 90 8.32 15.92 16.95
N SER A 91 8.64 15.43 18.15
CA SER A 91 7.87 15.75 19.38
C SER A 91 7.84 17.25 19.65
N ARG A 92 8.98 17.94 19.52
CA ARG A 92 9.06 19.40 19.68
C ARG A 92 8.27 20.14 18.60
N LEU A 93 8.30 19.67 17.35
CA LEU A 93 7.52 20.27 16.27
C LEU A 93 6.01 20.14 16.52
N ILE A 94 5.55 18.95 16.92
CA ILE A 94 4.15 18.70 17.29
C ILE A 94 3.74 19.62 18.43
N ALA A 95 4.54 19.72 19.50
CA ALA A 95 4.25 20.61 20.62
C ALA A 95 4.07 22.08 20.17
N ARG A 96 4.94 22.58 19.29
CA ARG A 96 4.83 23.94 18.75
C ARG A 96 3.59 24.15 17.89
N MET A 97 3.22 23.16 17.08
CA MET A 97 2.00 23.24 16.27
C MET A 97 0.75 23.22 17.15
N SER A 98 0.71 22.39 18.19
CA SER A 98 -0.38 22.34 19.17
C SER A 98 -0.51 23.65 19.96
N GLU A 99 0.60 24.20 20.44
CA GLU A 99 0.63 25.51 21.11
C GLU A 99 0.05 26.61 20.20
N ALA A 100 0.40 26.62 18.91
CA ALA A 100 -0.12 27.60 17.97
C ALA A 100 -1.65 27.51 17.78
N LEU A 101 -2.21 26.30 17.71
CA LEU A 101 -3.66 26.07 17.62
C LEU A 101 -4.38 26.50 18.91
N GLU A 102 -3.78 26.25 20.08
CA GLU A 102 -4.31 26.70 21.37
C GLU A 102 -4.31 28.23 21.49
N GLU A 103 -3.26 28.91 21.01
CA GLU A 103 -3.21 30.37 20.99
C GLU A 103 -4.27 30.97 20.05
N MET A 104 -4.49 30.40 18.87
CA MET A 104 -5.60 30.80 17.99
C MET A 104 -6.96 30.70 18.71
N ARG A 105 -7.15 29.64 19.50
CA ARG A 105 -8.36 29.46 20.32
C ARG A 105 -8.48 30.54 21.39
N LYS A 106 -7.40 30.88 22.10
CA LYS A 106 -7.38 31.94 23.13
C LYS A 106 -7.68 33.32 22.56
N LEU A 107 -7.23 33.59 21.33
CA LEU A 107 -7.47 34.84 20.61
C LEU A 107 -8.90 34.96 20.04
N GLY A 108 -9.74 33.92 20.17
CA GLY A 108 -11.13 33.93 19.70
C GLY A 108 -11.30 33.79 18.18
N LEU A 109 -10.27 33.35 17.46
CA LEU A 109 -10.26 33.22 15.99
C LEU A 109 -10.95 31.93 15.53
N LYS A 110 -12.22 31.73 15.90
CA LYS A 110 -12.94 30.45 15.71
C LYS A 110 -13.01 29.99 14.24
N GLY A 111 -13.40 30.86 13.31
CA GLY A 111 -13.50 30.49 11.89
C GLY A 111 -12.13 30.11 11.28
N ALA A 112 -11.08 30.87 11.61
CA ALA A 112 -9.73 30.53 11.15
C ALA A 112 -9.20 29.23 11.77
N LEU A 113 -9.59 28.92 13.01
CA LEU A 113 -9.25 27.65 13.65
C LEU A 113 -9.94 26.48 12.95
N GLU A 114 -11.23 26.60 12.61
CA GLU A 114 -12.00 25.57 11.90
C GLU A 114 -11.44 25.31 10.49
N GLU A 115 -10.99 26.34 9.78
CA GLU A 115 -10.32 26.17 8.48
C GLU A 115 -8.92 25.57 8.61
N ALA A 116 -8.14 25.98 9.63
CA ALA A 116 -6.75 25.52 9.81
C ALA A 116 -6.63 24.05 10.24
N VAL A 117 -7.67 23.46 10.84
CA VAL A 117 -7.69 22.03 11.19
C VAL A 117 -8.09 21.13 10.02
N LEU A 118 -8.57 21.70 8.91
CA LEU A 118 -8.80 20.94 7.70
C LEU A 118 -7.45 20.58 7.06
N LEU A 119 -7.34 19.32 6.61
CA LEU A 119 -6.13 18.86 5.94
C LEU A 119 -6.01 19.57 4.58
N ASN A 120 -4.90 20.26 4.36
CA ASN A 120 -4.54 20.71 3.02
C ASN A 120 -4.35 19.47 2.13
N SER A 121 -5.27 19.30 1.18
CA SER A 121 -5.37 18.12 0.34
C SER A 121 -4.53 18.22 -0.93
N GLU A 122 -3.89 19.37 -1.18
CA GLU A 122 -2.99 19.53 -2.32
C GLU A 122 -1.69 18.75 -2.12
N GLN A 123 -1.38 17.89 -3.08
CA GLN A 123 -0.10 17.18 -3.13
C GLN A 123 1.04 18.12 -3.53
N PRO A 124 2.31 17.79 -3.20
CA PRO A 124 3.45 18.50 -3.74
C PRO A 124 3.36 18.61 -5.27
N PRO A 125 3.59 19.79 -5.85
CA PRO A 125 3.41 20.01 -7.28
C PRO A 125 4.44 19.22 -8.10
N GLY A 126 4.19 19.01 -9.39
CA GLY A 126 5.06 18.18 -10.25
C GLY A 126 6.51 18.68 -10.40
N HIS A 127 6.81 19.92 -10.03
CA HIS A 127 8.17 20.46 -9.99
C HIS A 127 8.89 20.20 -8.64
N TYR A 128 8.19 19.67 -7.64
CA TYR A 128 8.78 19.22 -6.39
C TYR A 128 9.65 17.99 -6.67
N ARG A 129 10.97 18.23 -6.72
CA ARG A 129 11.93 17.24 -7.21
C ARG A 129 12.41 16.33 -6.09
N ARG A 130 12.40 15.02 -6.35
CA ARG A 130 13.08 14.04 -5.49
C ARG A 130 14.59 14.38 -5.40
N PRO A 131 15.19 14.41 -4.20
CA PRO A 131 16.64 14.52 -4.05
C PRO A 131 17.35 13.49 -4.92
N SER A 132 18.27 13.96 -5.77
CA SER A 132 19.01 13.12 -6.71
C SER A 132 20.43 12.91 -6.19
N LEU A 133 21.03 11.75 -6.48
CA LEU A 133 22.40 11.43 -6.05
C LEU A 133 23.42 12.46 -6.54
N THR A 134 23.24 12.97 -7.75
CA THR A 134 24.09 14.00 -8.36
C THR A 134 23.30 15.29 -8.64
N PRO A 135 23.97 16.45 -8.58
CA PRO A 135 23.39 17.70 -9.05
C PRO A 135 23.00 17.65 -10.54
N PRO A 136 22.02 18.45 -10.97
CA PRO A 136 21.73 18.59 -12.40
C PRO A 136 22.91 19.20 -13.16
N LEU A 137 23.12 18.72 -14.39
CA LEU A 137 24.11 19.28 -15.32
C LEU A 137 23.55 20.54 -16.01
N LEU A 138 24.42 21.51 -16.29
CA LEU A 138 24.04 22.73 -17.00
C LEU A 138 23.67 22.40 -18.45
N GLY A 139 22.50 22.88 -18.89
CA GLY A 139 22.04 22.73 -20.28
C GLY A 139 21.72 21.30 -20.70
N TYR A 140 21.52 20.38 -19.76
CA TYR A 140 21.11 19.02 -20.08
C TYR A 140 19.61 18.97 -20.38
N GLU A 141 19.29 18.71 -21.64
CA GLU A 141 17.99 18.20 -22.08
C GLU A 141 18.06 16.67 -22.21
N PRO A 142 16.94 15.93 -22.12
CA PRO A 142 16.95 14.47 -22.27
C PRO A 142 17.69 14.04 -23.55
N GLY A 143 18.77 13.26 -23.39
CA GLY A 143 19.59 12.80 -24.51
C GLY A 143 20.32 13.91 -25.28
N PHE A 144 20.52 15.10 -24.71
CA PHE A 144 21.10 16.28 -25.39
C PHE A 144 20.37 16.64 -26.71
N GLY A 145 19.04 16.57 -26.69
CA GLY A 145 18.19 16.89 -27.85
C GLY A 145 17.88 15.71 -28.77
N LEU A 146 18.38 14.51 -28.46
CA LEU A 146 17.99 13.27 -29.13
C LEU A 146 16.64 12.77 -28.60
N ASP A 147 15.55 13.32 -29.13
CA ASP A 147 14.18 12.94 -28.73
C ASP A 147 13.80 11.57 -29.28
N VAL A 148 13.28 10.71 -28.40
CA VAL A 148 12.67 9.41 -28.74
C VAL A 148 11.21 9.46 -28.24
N PRO A 149 10.27 9.89 -29.10
CA PRO A 149 8.87 10.13 -28.70
C PRO A 149 8.15 8.91 -28.11
N GLN A 150 8.63 7.71 -28.39
CA GLN A 150 8.08 6.46 -27.85
C GLN A 150 8.31 6.33 -26.34
N LEU A 151 9.39 6.91 -25.80
CA LEU A 151 9.75 6.79 -24.37
C LEU A 151 9.04 7.80 -23.48
N ARG A 152 8.53 8.91 -24.03
CA ARG A 152 7.77 9.93 -23.27
C ARG A 152 6.28 9.62 -23.14
N GLY A 153 5.82 8.46 -23.63
CA GLY A 153 4.44 8.04 -23.48
C GLY A 153 4.09 7.81 -22.02
N GLN A 154 3.03 8.44 -21.53
CA GLN A 154 2.52 8.19 -20.18
C GLN A 154 1.80 6.84 -20.14
N GLN A 155 2.20 5.99 -19.19
CA GLN A 155 1.63 4.66 -19.00
C GLN A 155 0.60 4.68 -17.86
N ALA A 156 -0.35 3.75 -17.91
CA ALA A 156 -1.29 3.55 -16.81
C ALA A 156 -0.61 2.84 -15.64
N GLU A 157 -1.03 3.17 -14.42
CA GLU A 157 -0.61 2.48 -13.20
C GLU A 157 -1.45 1.21 -12.97
N TYR A 158 -0.83 0.15 -12.43
CA TYR A 158 -1.49 -1.10 -12.07
C TYR A 158 -1.11 -1.55 -10.65
N PRO A 159 -2.08 -2.01 -9.82
CA PRO A 159 -3.51 -2.08 -10.10
C PRO A 159 -4.16 -0.69 -10.16
N PRO A 160 -5.28 -0.51 -10.88
CA PRO A 160 -6.01 0.75 -10.84
C PRO A 160 -6.45 1.04 -9.40
N LEU A 161 -6.07 2.20 -8.87
CA LEU A 161 -6.36 2.56 -7.49
C LEU A 161 -7.86 2.76 -7.31
N ARG A 162 -8.41 2.09 -6.29
CA ARG A 162 -9.79 2.27 -5.82
C ARG A 162 -9.77 2.39 -4.32
N ARG A 163 -10.42 3.44 -3.81
CA ARG A 163 -10.49 3.74 -2.38
C ARG A 163 -11.93 3.55 -1.88
N PRO A 164 -12.11 3.23 -0.59
CA PRO A 164 -13.42 3.21 0.06
C PRO A 164 -14.31 4.42 -0.26
N THR A 165 -13.70 5.61 -0.30
CA THR A 165 -14.36 6.90 -0.51
C THR A 165 -14.81 7.13 -1.96
N ASP A 166 -14.30 6.37 -2.93
CA ASP A 166 -14.71 6.53 -4.33
C ASP A 166 -16.21 6.20 -4.51
N TRP A 167 -16.79 5.39 -3.61
CA TRP A 167 -18.24 5.16 -3.56
C TRP A 167 -19.04 6.38 -3.11
N LEU A 168 -18.45 7.27 -2.30
CA LEU A 168 -19.12 8.49 -1.84
C LEU A 168 -19.13 9.58 -2.92
N GLU A 169 -18.19 9.54 -3.86
CA GLU A 169 -18.07 10.52 -4.95
C GLU A 169 -18.72 9.99 -6.25
N PHE A 170 -18.35 8.79 -6.67
CA PHE A 170 -18.72 8.23 -7.98
C PHE A 170 -19.78 7.11 -7.91
N GLY A 171 -20.19 6.70 -6.72
CA GLY A 171 -21.17 5.62 -6.52
C GLY A 171 -22.62 6.07 -6.68
N GLU A 172 -23.54 5.10 -6.69
CA GLU A 172 -24.98 5.38 -6.64
C GLU A 172 -25.33 6.09 -5.32
N GLY A 173 -25.90 7.30 -5.39
CA GLY A 173 -26.15 8.13 -4.21
C GLY A 173 -24.94 8.90 -3.69
N GLY A 174 -23.92 9.11 -4.56
CA GLY A 174 -22.78 9.99 -4.30
C GLY A 174 -23.19 11.39 -3.83
N SER A 175 -22.28 12.08 -3.14
CA SER A 175 -22.49 13.45 -2.66
C SER A 175 -22.09 14.45 -3.74
N ASP A 176 -22.97 15.40 -4.06
CA ASP A 176 -22.66 16.48 -5.00
C ASP A 176 -21.56 17.42 -4.47
N ASP A 177 -21.39 17.49 -3.14
CA ASP A 177 -20.46 18.39 -2.46
C ASP A 177 -19.18 17.70 -1.92
N PHE A 178 -18.76 16.56 -2.49
CA PHE A 178 -17.51 15.90 -2.07
C PHE A 178 -16.31 16.90 -2.11
N PRO A 179 -15.52 17.06 -1.04
CA PRO A 179 -15.33 16.15 0.11
C PRO A 179 -16.26 16.38 1.33
N TYR A 180 -17.21 17.31 1.26
CA TYR A 180 -18.15 17.61 2.33
C TYR A 180 -19.35 16.64 2.26
N VAL A 181 -19.32 15.61 3.10
CA VAL A 181 -20.30 14.52 3.11
C VAL A 181 -20.98 14.45 4.47
N ASP A 182 -22.28 14.15 4.49
CA ASP A 182 -23.04 13.95 5.72
C ASP A 182 -22.45 12.83 6.60
N ALA A 183 -22.49 13.05 7.92
CA ALA A 183 -21.90 12.13 8.91
C ALA A 183 -22.43 10.69 8.81
N HIS A 184 -23.73 10.50 8.56
CA HIS A 184 -24.34 9.16 8.46
C HIS A 184 -23.72 8.31 7.32
N LYS A 185 -23.35 8.91 6.19
CA LYS A 185 -22.68 8.19 5.09
C LYS A 185 -21.26 7.74 5.50
N ILE A 186 -20.59 8.53 6.35
CA ILE A 186 -19.27 8.18 6.91
C ILE A 186 -19.39 7.07 7.95
N GLU A 187 -20.43 7.09 8.78
CA GLU A 187 -20.74 6.01 9.74
C GLU A 187 -20.98 4.67 9.02
N ASP A 188 -21.82 4.69 7.97
CA ASP A 188 -22.08 3.52 7.13
C ASP A 188 -20.81 3.01 6.45
N LEU A 189 -19.97 3.93 5.94
CA LEU A 189 -18.69 3.58 5.33
C LEU A 189 -17.75 2.90 6.33
N ALA A 190 -17.61 3.47 7.54
CA ALA A 190 -16.76 2.92 8.59
C ALA A 190 -17.23 1.52 9.02
N ALA A 191 -18.53 1.34 9.26
CA ALA A 191 -19.10 0.07 9.69
C ALA A 191 -18.94 -1.03 8.61
N LYS A 192 -19.11 -0.65 7.34
CA LYS A 192 -18.88 -1.56 6.20
C LYS A 192 -17.42 -2.02 6.14
N HIS A 193 -16.47 -1.09 6.30
CA HIS A 193 -15.05 -1.39 6.18
C HIS A 193 -14.49 -2.11 7.40
N GLU A 194 -15.04 -1.89 8.59
CA GLU A 194 -14.72 -2.69 9.76
C GLU A 194 -15.06 -4.17 9.51
N ARG A 195 -16.29 -4.46 9.05
CA ARG A 195 -16.69 -5.84 8.72
C ARG A 195 -15.84 -6.45 7.61
N GLN A 196 -15.58 -5.68 6.55
CA GLN A 196 -14.77 -6.15 5.44
C GLN A 196 -13.33 -6.43 5.87
N LEU A 197 -12.73 -5.58 6.71
CA LEU A 197 -11.39 -5.78 7.24
C LEU A 197 -11.31 -7.05 8.09
N GLU A 198 -12.29 -7.28 8.96
CA GLU A 198 -12.37 -8.50 9.79
C GLU A 198 -12.47 -9.76 8.94
N GLU A 199 -13.37 -9.76 7.96
CA GLU A 199 -13.58 -10.89 7.05
C GLU A 199 -12.31 -11.19 6.24
N GLN A 200 -11.71 -10.17 5.62
CA GLN A 200 -10.50 -10.32 4.81
C GLN A 200 -9.31 -10.75 5.67
N HIS A 201 -9.14 -10.17 6.86
CA HIS A 201 -8.07 -10.58 7.77
C HIS A 201 -8.24 -12.04 8.20
N GLY A 202 -9.45 -12.46 8.57
CA GLY A 202 -9.74 -13.83 8.95
C GLY A 202 -9.40 -14.83 7.85
N VAL A 203 -9.86 -14.56 6.62
CA VAL A 203 -9.58 -15.40 5.45
C VAL A 203 -8.08 -15.47 5.14
N LEU A 204 -7.38 -14.33 5.15
CA LEU A 204 -5.94 -14.30 4.85
C LEU A 204 -5.12 -14.98 5.93
N ARG A 205 -5.47 -14.78 7.20
CA ARG A 205 -4.79 -15.41 8.34
C ARG A 205 -4.96 -16.93 8.33
N GLU A 206 -6.11 -17.42 7.91
CA GLU A 206 -6.37 -18.86 7.73
C GLU A 206 -5.60 -19.43 6.52
N ALA A 207 -5.63 -18.74 5.38
CA ALA A 207 -5.04 -19.23 4.14
C ALA A 207 -3.50 -19.17 4.11
N ALA A 208 -2.92 -18.13 4.72
CA ALA A 208 -1.49 -17.84 4.69
C ALA A 208 -1.01 -17.34 6.06
N PRO A 209 -0.84 -18.23 7.06
CA PRO A 209 -0.31 -17.84 8.36
C PRO A 209 1.14 -17.38 8.24
N LEU A 210 1.43 -16.18 8.77
CA LEU A 210 2.76 -15.58 8.80
C LEU A 210 3.24 -15.46 10.25
N THR A 211 4.53 -15.66 10.48
CA THR A 211 5.19 -15.47 11.79
C THR A 211 6.47 -14.68 11.61
N GLY A 212 7.23 -14.42 12.69
CA GLY A 212 8.44 -13.62 12.59
C GLY A 212 8.13 -12.14 12.33
N VAL A 213 9.12 -11.40 11.83
CA VAL A 213 9.08 -9.94 11.74
C VAL A 213 8.00 -9.46 10.77
N GLU A 214 7.86 -10.10 9.61
CA GLU A 214 6.84 -9.79 8.61
C GLU A 214 5.43 -10.15 9.07
N GLY A 215 5.28 -11.26 9.79
CA GLY A 215 4.00 -11.68 10.36
C GLY A 215 3.53 -10.72 11.46
N GLU A 216 4.42 -10.36 12.38
CA GLU A 216 4.15 -9.35 13.41
C GLU A 216 3.86 -7.98 12.80
N GLY A 217 4.60 -7.59 11.75
CA GLY A 217 4.35 -6.37 10.99
C GLY A 217 2.96 -6.34 10.34
N TRP A 218 2.53 -7.46 9.75
CA TRP A 218 1.19 -7.60 9.18
C TRP A 218 0.09 -7.51 10.26
N GLU A 219 0.23 -8.24 11.37
CA GLU A 219 -0.75 -8.20 12.45
C GLU A 219 -0.83 -6.82 13.11
N ALA A 220 0.32 -6.15 13.30
CA ALA A 220 0.36 -4.77 13.78
C ALA A 220 -0.33 -3.81 12.81
N TYR A 221 -0.10 -3.95 11.50
CA TYR A 221 -0.77 -3.16 10.47
C TYR A 221 -2.30 -3.32 10.56
N VAL A 222 -2.80 -4.56 10.59
CA VAL A 222 -4.25 -4.81 10.69
C VAL A 222 -4.81 -4.29 12.02
N ALA A 223 -4.11 -4.49 13.14
CA ALA A 223 -4.53 -3.98 14.45
C ALA A 223 -4.62 -2.45 14.48
N LEU A 224 -3.69 -1.74 13.82
CA LEU A 224 -3.73 -0.28 13.69
C LEU A 224 -4.93 0.18 12.84
N HIS A 225 -5.27 -0.54 11.78
CA HIS A 225 -6.47 -0.25 10.98
C HIS A 225 -7.77 -0.47 11.78
N ARG A 226 -7.88 -1.57 12.53
CA ARG A 226 -8.99 -1.83 13.46
C ARG A 226 -9.10 -0.70 14.49
N LYS A 227 -8.00 -0.32 15.12
CA LYS A 227 -7.94 0.77 16.10
C LYS A 227 -8.40 2.11 15.49
N ALA A 228 -8.01 2.41 14.25
CA ALA A 228 -8.42 3.63 13.56
C ALA A 228 -9.94 3.67 13.30
N LEU A 229 -10.53 2.56 12.82
CA LEU A 229 -11.97 2.43 12.60
C LEU A 229 -12.76 2.48 13.92
N ALA A 230 -12.31 1.77 14.95
CA ALA A 230 -12.93 1.81 16.28
C ALA A 230 -12.92 3.22 16.89
N ARG A 231 -11.84 3.98 16.68
CA ARG A 231 -11.76 5.39 17.07
C ARG A 231 -12.72 6.26 16.27
N GLN A 232 -12.87 6.02 14.97
CA GLN A 232 -13.81 6.75 14.13
C GLN A 232 -15.26 6.55 14.63
N HIS A 233 -15.64 5.31 14.95
CA HIS A 233 -16.94 5.02 15.56
C HIS A 233 -17.11 5.72 16.91
N LEU A 234 -16.10 5.70 17.78
CA LEU A 234 -16.16 6.39 19.06
C LEU A 234 -16.36 7.91 18.89
N ILE A 235 -15.68 8.55 17.94
CA ILE A 235 -15.84 10.00 17.69
C ILE A 235 -17.27 10.31 17.24
N MET A 236 -17.86 9.48 16.37
CA MET A 236 -19.25 9.64 15.93
C MET A 236 -20.24 9.41 17.08
N ASP A 237 -20.05 8.38 17.90
CA ASP A 237 -20.87 8.13 19.09
C ASP A 237 -20.83 9.30 20.08
N LEU A 238 -19.64 9.86 20.32
CA LEU A 238 -19.43 11.03 21.18
C LEU A 238 -20.01 12.32 20.59
N HIS A 239 -20.22 12.38 19.28
CA HIS A 239 -20.87 13.52 18.63
C HIS A 239 -22.39 13.40 18.72
N ASN A 240 -22.91 12.20 18.49
CA ASN A 240 -24.35 11.92 18.43
C ASN A 240 -25.00 11.83 19.82
N ASP A 241 -24.25 11.44 20.86
CA ASP A 241 -24.73 11.31 22.23
C ASP A 241 -24.01 12.29 23.20
N PRO A 242 -24.64 13.44 23.53
CA PRO A 242 -24.09 14.40 24.48
C PRO A 242 -23.94 13.86 25.92
N GLU A 243 -24.76 12.89 26.35
CA GLU A 243 -24.66 12.31 27.69
C GLU A 243 -23.41 11.44 27.79
N LEU A 244 -23.19 10.59 26.77
CA LEU A 244 -21.96 9.82 26.63
C LEU A 244 -20.73 10.73 26.60
N ARG A 245 -20.81 11.84 25.85
CA ARG A 245 -19.72 12.83 25.78
C ARG A 245 -19.38 13.43 27.13
N ASN A 246 -20.38 13.89 27.87
CA ASN A 246 -20.18 14.49 29.19
C ASN A 246 -19.53 13.50 30.17
N LYS A 247 -19.98 12.24 30.15
CA LYS A 247 -19.40 11.18 30.98
C LYS A 247 -17.94 10.88 30.58
N TYR A 248 -17.67 10.83 29.28
CA TYR A 248 -16.34 10.58 28.72
C TYR A 248 -15.32 11.68 29.06
N ASP A 249 -15.75 12.93 29.10
CA ASP A 249 -14.90 14.07 29.43
C ASP A 249 -14.61 14.15 30.95
N THR A 250 -15.56 13.72 31.78
CA THR A 250 -15.49 13.85 33.25
C THR A 250 -14.78 12.66 33.94
N ASP A 251 -14.97 11.44 33.46
CA ASP A 251 -14.49 10.21 34.12
C ASP A 251 -13.36 9.52 33.31
N GLU A 252 -12.13 9.63 33.81
CA GLU A 252 -10.95 9.01 33.20
C GLU A 252 -10.99 7.48 33.22
N ALA A 253 -11.56 6.87 34.26
CA ALA A 253 -11.69 5.42 34.35
C ALA A 253 -12.71 4.91 33.31
N PHE A 254 -13.80 5.64 33.12
CA PHE A 254 -14.76 5.36 32.04
C PHE A 254 -14.12 5.46 30.66
N ARG A 255 -13.30 6.50 30.42
CA ARG A 255 -12.55 6.67 29.16
C ARG A 255 -11.63 5.48 28.88
N ALA A 256 -10.81 5.09 29.85
CA ALA A 256 -9.91 3.95 29.70
C ALA A 256 -10.67 2.62 29.47
N ALA A 257 -11.81 2.43 30.16
CA ALA A 257 -12.67 1.26 29.96
C ALA A 257 -13.29 1.22 28.55
N GLU A 258 -13.75 2.35 28.03
CA GLU A 258 -14.27 2.46 26.66
C GLU A 258 -13.19 2.17 25.61
N TRP A 259 -11.97 2.66 25.81
CA TRP A 259 -10.84 2.35 24.92
C TRP A 259 -10.55 0.86 24.88
N LYS A 260 -10.49 0.21 26.05
CA LYS A 260 -10.26 -1.23 26.14
C LYS A 260 -11.40 -2.02 25.51
N ARG A 261 -12.66 -1.66 25.78
CA ARG A 261 -13.86 -2.32 25.23
C ARG A 261 -13.87 -2.31 23.70
N ARG A 262 -13.39 -1.23 23.09
CA ARG A 262 -13.35 -1.03 21.64
C ARG A 262 -12.02 -1.46 20.99
N GLY A 263 -11.11 -2.10 21.73
CA GLY A 263 -9.84 -2.58 21.19
C GLY A 263 -8.82 -1.47 20.87
N MET A 264 -8.95 -0.28 21.46
CA MET A 264 -8.03 0.85 21.25
C MET A 264 -6.85 0.85 22.24
N GLY A 265 -6.19 -0.30 22.38
CA GLY A 265 -4.99 -0.46 23.23
C GLY A 265 -3.77 0.28 22.72
N THR A 266 -2.72 0.39 23.53
CA THR A 266 -1.39 0.86 23.09
C THR A 266 -0.74 -0.19 22.20
N LEU A 267 0.10 0.27 21.27
CA LEU A 267 1.01 -0.63 20.54
C LEU A 267 2.33 -0.60 21.29
N ASP A 268 2.65 -1.71 21.94
CA ASP A 268 3.87 -1.83 22.73
C ASP A 268 5.00 -2.26 21.79
N ILE A 269 6.04 -1.43 21.70
CA ILE A 269 7.24 -1.71 20.91
C ILE A 269 8.35 -2.03 21.90
N GLU A 270 8.90 -3.24 21.79
CA GLU A 270 10.01 -3.65 22.65
C GLU A 270 11.19 -2.71 22.49
N ALA A 271 11.82 -2.35 23.62
CA ALA A 271 13.01 -1.49 23.59
C ALA A 271 14.13 -2.20 22.83
N PRO A 272 15.03 -1.45 22.16
CA PRO A 272 16.20 -2.03 21.51
C PRO A 272 16.96 -2.91 22.51
N LEU A 273 17.23 -4.16 22.14
CA LEU A 273 17.92 -5.12 22.99
C LEU A 273 19.22 -4.52 23.53
N GLU A 274 19.41 -4.57 24.85
CA GLU A 274 20.69 -4.24 25.47
C GLU A 274 21.77 -5.20 24.95
N ARG A 275 23.00 -4.69 24.81
CA ARG A 275 24.13 -5.47 24.26
C ARG A 275 24.41 -6.68 25.15
N ASP A 276 24.96 -7.72 24.53
CA ASP A 276 25.56 -8.86 25.21
C ASP A 276 24.61 -9.52 26.21
N VAL A 277 23.37 -9.80 25.78
CA VAL A 277 22.49 -10.69 26.53
C VAL A 277 23.25 -12.01 26.67
N GLU A 278 23.73 -12.30 27.89
CA GLU A 278 24.37 -13.56 28.19
C GLU A 278 23.34 -14.66 27.92
N LEU A 279 23.54 -15.34 26.79
CA LEU A 279 22.60 -16.36 26.37
C LEU A 279 22.75 -17.58 27.28
N HIS A 280 21.64 -18.05 27.81
CA HIS A 280 21.62 -19.32 28.52
C HIS A 280 22.00 -20.44 27.53
N TYR A 281 22.68 -21.51 27.98
CA TYR A 281 23.12 -22.61 27.10
C TYR A 281 21.96 -23.29 26.33
N ALA A 282 20.73 -23.14 26.81
CA ALA A 282 19.51 -23.66 26.18
C ALA A 282 18.94 -22.76 25.08
N GLN A 283 19.47 -21.55 24.88
CA GLN A 283 19.03 -20.59 23.86
C GLN A 283 19.72 -20.81 22.50
N VAL A 284 20.22 -22.02 22.26
CA VAL A 284 20.75 -22.41 20.96
C VAL A 284 19.61 -22.50 19.93
N PRO A 285 19.81 -22.04 18.69
CA PRO A 285 18.81 -22.19 17.64
C PRO A 285 18.44 -23.65 17.38
N ALA A 286 17.24 -23.89 16.85
CA ALA A 286 16.70 -25.23 16.57
C ALA A 286 17.30 -25.93 15.32
N TYR A 287 18.51 -25.57 14.92
CA TYR A 287 19.23 -26.17 13.79
C TYR A 287 20.66 -26.56 14.20
N GLU A 288 21.29 -27.46 13.45
CA GLU A 288 22.69 -27.85 13.69
C GLU A 288 23.62 -26.64 13.55
N ALA A 289 24.50 -26.42 14.52
CA ALA A 289 25.41 -25.28 14.53
C ALA A 289 26.17 -25.13 13.20
N PHE A 290 26.41 -23.88 12.79
CA PHE A 290 27.19 -23.61 11.59
C PHE A 290 28.59 -24.21 11.71
N ARG A 291 29.13 -24.62 10.57
CA ARG A 291 30.49 -25.16 10.48
C ARG A 291 31.51 -24.09 10.88
N SER A 292 32.46 -24.47 11.74
CA SER A 292 33.47 -23.55 12.29
C SER A 292 34.58 -23.17 11.31
N GLN A 293 34.93 -24.04 10.34
CA GLN A 293 35.91 -23.83 9.24
C GLN A 293 35.49 -24.53 7.95
#